data_AF-A0A354XK18-F1
#
_entry.id   AF-A0A354XK18-F1
#
_cell.length_a   1.000
_cell.length_b   1.000
_cell.length_c   1.000
_cell.angle_alpha   90.00
_cell.angle_beta   90.00
_cell.angle_gamma   90.00
#
_symmetry.space_group_name_H-M   'P 1'
#
loop_
_entity.id
_entity.type
_entity.pdbx_description
1 polymer ?
#
loop_
_entity_poly.entity_id
_entity_poly.type
_entity_poly.pdbx_seq_one_letter_code
_entity_poly.pdbx_strand_id
1 'polypeptide(L)'
;LTVVMLTGDNEHTAAAVAREVGISEFKAGMTPDDKHAEIERRQAAGEVVGMVGDGINDAPALARANVGFAIGQGTDIAMESAGITLMRGSLHGVATAI
;
A
#
# COMPACT_ATOMS: atom_id res chain seq x y z
N LEU A 1 -9.80 -8.69 8.20
CA LEU A 1 -8.93 -7.77 7.44
C LEU A 1 -8.66 -8.41 6.09
N THR A 2 -8.93 -7.73 4.99
CA THR A 2 -8.60 -8.22 3.64
C THR A 2 -7.30 -7.55 3.22
N VAL A 3 -6.28 -8.34 2.90
CA VAL A 3 -4.98 -7.83 2.46
C VAL A 3 -4.87 -8.06 0.96
N VAL A 4 -4.60 -6.99 0.23
CA VAL A 4 -4.46 -7.00 -1.23
C VAL A 4 -3.14 -6.37 -1.61
N MET A 5 -2.35 -7.05 -2.43
CA MET A 5 -1.07 -6.52 -2.90
C MET A 5 -1.25 -5.81 -4.24
N LEU A 6 -0.85 -4.53 -4.33
CA LEU A 6 -0.87 -3.75 -5.57
C LEU A 6 0.57 -3.48 -6.00
N THR A 7 0.97 -3.97 -7.18
CA THR A 7 2.35 -3.81 -7.68
C THR A 7 2.39 -3.42 -9.16
N GLY A 8 3.44 -2.67 -9.52
CA GLY A 8 3.80 -2.39 -10.92
C GLY A 8 4.59 -3.52 -11.59
N ASP A 9 5.05 -4.51 -10.82
CA ASP A 9 5.75 -5.67 -11.36
C ASP A 9 4.84 -6.52 -12.25
N ASN A 10 5.47 -7.35 -13.10
CA ASN A 10 4.73 -8.31 -13.90
C ASN A 10 4.03 -9.38 -13.04
N GLU A 11 3.05 -10.05 -13.63
CA GLU A 11 2.21 -11.04 -12.95
C GLU A 11 3.00 -12.21 -12.36
N HIS A 12 4.09 -12.64 -13.02
CA HIS A 12 4.92 -13.73 -12.54
C HIS A 12 5.64 -13.38 -11.23
N THR A 13 6.27 -12.21 -11.17
CA THR A 13 6.93 -11.69 -9.97
C THR A 13 5.92 -11.44 -8.87
N ALA A 14 4.79 -10.79 -9.20
CA ALA A 14 3.73 -10.49 -8.23
C ALA A 14 3.15 -11.78 -7.60
N ALA A 15 2.86 -12.81 -8.41
CA ALA A 15 2.36 -14.08 -7.91
C ALA A 15 3.36 -14.80 -7.00
N ALA A 16 4.66 -14.73 -7.32
CA ALA A 16 5.72 -15.32 -6.52
C ALA A 16 5.81 -14.67 -5.14
N VAL A 17 5.86 -13.34 -5.09
CA VAL A 17 5.93 -12.56 -3.84
C VAL A 17 4.64 -12.77 -3.02
N ALA A 18 3.47 -12.65 -3.65
CA ALA A 18 2.18 -12.84 -2.97
C ALA A 18 2.09 -14.20 -2.27
N ARG A 19 2.53 -15.28 -2.94
CA ARG A 19 2.58 -16.62 -2.36
C ARG A 19 3.56 -16.73 -1.19
N GLU A 20 4.73 -16.10 -1.30
CA GLU A 20 5.75 -16.13 -0.25
C GLU A 20 5.26 -15.44 1.04
N VAL A 21 4.54 -14.33 0.91
CA VAL A 21 4.00 -13.58 2.05
C VAL A 21 2.58 -14.00 2.45
N GLY A 22 1.98 -14.97 1.77
CA GLY A 22 0.65 -15.50 2.09
C GLY A 22 -0.53 -14.59 1.73
N ILE A 23 -0.37 -13.69 0.75
CA ILE A 23 -1.43 -12.81 0.25
C ILE A 23 -2.21 -13.54 -0.87
N SER A 24 -3.51 -13.71 -0.67
CA SER A 24 -4.39 -14.42 -1.61
C SER A 24 -4.87 -13.57 -2.79
N GLU A 25 -4.85 -12.24 -2.66
CA GLU A 25 -5.34 -11.31 -3.69
C GLU A 25 -4.23 -10.33 -4.06
N PHE A 26 -3.86 -10.27 -5.34
CA PHE A 26 -2.90 -9.30 -5.84
C PHE A 26 -3.31 -8.76 -7.21
N LYS A 27 -2.84 -7.55 -7.52
CA LYS A 27 -2.96 -6.92 -8.84
C LYS A 27 -1.57 -6.49 -9.30
N ALA A 28 -1.19 -6.92 -10.50
CA ALA A 28 0.12 -6.72 -11.10
C ALA A 28 0.05 -5.76 -12.30
N GLY A 29 1.20 -5.23 -12.72
CA GLY A 29 1.32 -4.33 -13.87
C GLY A 29 0.61 -2.99 -13.69
N MET A 30 0.41 -2.56 -12.44
CA MET A 30 -0.34 -1.34 -12.12
C MET A 30 0.52 -0.09 -12.24
N THR A 31 -0.04 0.94 -12.86
CA THR A 31 0.49 2.32 -12.78
C THR A 31 0.10 2.99 -11.45
N PRO A 32 0.71 4.13 -11.07
CA PRO A 32 0.26 4.90 -9.91
C PRO A 32 -1.23 5.26 -9.94
N ASP A 33 -1.76 5.61 -11.12
CA ASP A 33 -3.18 5.95 -11.31
C ASP A 33 -4.09 4.73 -11.10
N ASP A 34 -3.66 3.54 -11.56
CA ASP A 34 -4.42 2.31 -11.34
C ASP A 34 -4.53 1.98 -9.85
N LYS A 35 -3.45 2.20 -9.08
CA LYS A 35 -3.46 1.98 -7.62
C LYS A 35 -4.45 2.93 -6.95
N HIS A 36 -4.48 4.18 -7.38
CA HIS A 36 -5.42 5.18 -6.89
C HIS A 36 -6.88 4.78 -7.18
N ALA A 37 -7.18 4.42 -8.43
CA ALA A 37 -8.51 3.97 -8.83
C ALA A 37 -8.98 2.72 -8.06
N GLU A 38 -8.06 1.80 -7.73
CA GLU A 38 -8.40 0.64 -6.91
C GLU A 38 -8.80 1.00 -5.48
N ILE A 39 -8.14 1.99 -4.88
CA ILE A 39 -8.50 2.51 -3.55
C ILE A 39 -9.89 3.14 -3.60
N GLU A 40 -10.15 4.01 -4.59
CA GLU A 40 -11.45 4.66 -4.74
C GLU A 40 -12.57 3.64 -4.96
N ARG A 41 -12.33 2.61 -5.77
CA ARG A 41 -13.29 1.53 -6.03
C ARG A 41 -13.67 0.81 -4.74
N ARG A 42 -12.70 0.52 -3.86
CA ARG A 42 -12.95 -0.15 -2.57
C ARG A 42 -13.66 0.76 -1.58
N GLN A 43 -13.27 2.03 -1.51
CA GLN A 43 -13.96 3.03 -0.70
C GLN A 43 -15.41 3.20 -1.16
N ALA A 44 -15.67 3.22 -2.47
CA ALA A 44 -17.02 3.28 -3.04
C ALA A 44 -17.86 2.03 -2.73
N ALA A 45 -17.21 0.88 -2.50
CA ALA A 45 -17.85 -0.34 -2.01
C ALA A 45 -18.14 -0.32 -0.50
N GLY A 46 -17.79 0.76 0.20
CA GLY A 46 -17.98 0.93 1.64
C GLY A 46 -16.86 0.34 2.50
N GLU A 47 -15.73 -0.05 1.90
CA GLU A 47 -14.56 -0.56 2.64
C GLU A 47 -13.75 0.59 3.25
N VAL A 48 -13.24 0.39 4.47
CA VAL A 48 -12.23 1.28 5.06
C VAL A 48 -10.86 0.80 4.59
N VAL A 49 -10.17 1.63 3.81
CA VAL A 49 -8.92 1.24 3.14
C VAL A 49 -7.71 1.77 3.90
N GLY A 50 -6.86 0.86 4.37
CA GLY A 50 -5.51 1.16 4.81
C GLY A 50 -4.52 0.89 3.67
N MET A 51 -3.65 1.85 3.34
CA MET A 51 -2.60 1.66 2.34
C MET A 51 -1.22 1.71 2.98
N VAL A 52 -0.35 0.81 2.54
CA VAL A 52 1.07 0.79 2.91
C VAL A 52 1.91 0.97 1.65
N GLY A 53 2.90 1.87 1.66
CA GLY A 53 3.72 2.16 0.48
C GLY A 53 5.03 2.86 0.81
N ASP A 54 5.91 3.03 -0.18
CA ASP A 54 7.25 3.61 0.01
C ASP A 54 7.26 5.16 0.17
N GLY A 55 6.11 5.80 0.00
CA GLY A 55 5.92 7.23 0.18
C GLY A 55 6.36 8.10 -0.99
N ILE A 56 7.15 7.60 -1.95
CA ILE A 56 7.58 8.39 -3.13
C ILE A 56 6.70 8.07 -4.33
N ASN A 57 6.56 6.78 -4.66
CA ASN A 57 5.79 6.34 -5.82
C ASN A 57 4.30 6.18 -5.49
N ASP A 58 4.01 5.94 -4.20
CA ASP A 58 2.68 5.64 -3.71
C ASP A 58 2.02 6.84 -3.01
N ALA A 59 2.64 8.04 -3.01
CA ALA A 59 2.11 9.23 -2.33
C ALA A 59 0.66 9.58 -2.72
N PRO A 60 0.28 9.62 -4.02
CA PRO A 60 -1.10 9.93 -4.40
C PRO A 60 -2.11 8.90 -3.89
N ALA A 61 -1.70 7.65 -3.73
CA ALA A 61 -2.57 6.57 -3.28
C ALA A 61 -2.64 6.55 -1.74
N LEU A 62 -1.51 6.81 -1.05
CA LEU A 62 -1.43 6.93 0.41
C LEU A 62 -2.30 8.07 0.94
N ALA A 63 -2.32 9.21 0.24
CA ALA A 63 -3.14 10.37 0.60
C ALA A 63 -4.65 10.13 0.43
N ARG A 64 -5.07 9.15 -0.38
CA ARG A 64 -6.48 8.81 -0.60
C ARG A 64 -7.00 7.73 0.33
N ALA A 65 -6.13 6.84 0.78
CA ALA A 65 -6.49 5.82 1.74
C ALA A 65 -7.07 6.47 3.01
N ASN A 66 -7.97 5.76 3.69
CA ASN A 66 -8.50 6.21 4.98
C ASN A 66 -7.37 6.28 6.03
N VAL A 67 -6.40 5.37 5.92
CA VAL A 67 -5.17 5.39 6.71
C VAL A 67 -3.99 5.06 5.79
N GLY A 68 -3.05 5.98 5.65
CA GLY A 68 -1.81 5.77 4.92
C GLY A 68 -0.66 5.42 5.88
N PHE A 69 0.13 4.41 5.54
CA PHE A 69 1.33 3.98 6.22
C PHE A 69 2.52 4.05 5.26
N ALA A 70 3.34 5.09 5.37
CA ALA A 70 4.57 5.14 4.60
C ALA A 70 5.67 4.30 5.28
N ILE A 71 6.29 3.39 4.53
CA ILE A 71 7.43 2.56 4.94
C ILE A 71 8.60 2.91 4.04
N GLY A 72 9.47 3.80 4.51
CA GLY A 72 10.64 4.26 3.75
C GLY A 72 11.91 4.35 4.60
N GLN A 73 13.06 4.12 3.98
CA GLN A 73 14.39 4.39 4.54
C GLN A 73 14.70 5.90 4.44
N GLY A 74 14.09 6.71 5.30
CA GLY A 74 14.64 8.02 5.69
C GLY A 74 14.92 9.09 4.62
N THR A 75 14.00 9.38 3.69
CA THR A 75 14.02 10.67 2.97
C THR A 75 12.71 11.41 3.13
N ASP A 76 12.83 12.71 3.44
CA ASP A 76 11.87 13.57 4.15
C ASP A 76 10.47 13.78 3.51
N ILE A 77 10.16 13.13 2.39
CA ILE A 77 8.91 13.33 1.64
C ILE A 77 7.76 12.44 2.18
N ALA A 78 8.08 11.30 2.78
CA ALA A 78 7.08 10.41 3.38
C ALA A 78 6.39 10.98 4.64
N MET A 79 7.00 11.98 5.28
CA MET A 79 6.52 12.55 6.54
C MET A 79 5.32 13.50 6.38
N GLU A 80 5.09 14.06 5.19
CA GLU A 80 4.13 15.17 5.03
C GLU A 80 2.75 14.74 4.51
N SER A 81 2.58 13.49 4.07
CA SER A 81 1.37 13.05 3.33
C SER A 81 0.61 11.86 3.93
N ALA A 82 1.12 11.22 4.99
CA ALA A 82 0.50 10.03 5.60
C ALA A 82 0.04 10.32 7.04
N GLY A 83 -1.20 9.93 7.39
CA GLY A 83 -1.73 10.09 8.74
C GLY A 83 -0.93 9.35 9.82
N ILE A 84 -0.17 8.30 9.46
CA ILE A 84 0.75 7.58 10.34
C ILE A 84 2.03 7.25 9.55
N THR A 85 3.19 7.73 10.00
CA THR A 85 4.49 7.42 9.39
C THR A 85 5.23 6.36 10.21
N LEU A 86 5.53 5.20 9.60
CA LEU A 86 6.30 4.14 10.25
C LEU A 86 7.80 4.37 9.99
N MET A 87 8.51 4.92 10.98
CA MET A 87 9.95 5.22 10.89
C MET A 87 10.87 3.99 10.86
N ARG A 88 10.34 2.77 11.04
CA ARG A 88 11.09 1.51 10.87
C ARG A 88 10.58 0.83 9.61
N GLY A 89 11.48 0.49 8.69
CA GLY A 89 11.22 -0.21 7.43
C GLY A 89 10.69 -1.65 7.57
N SER A 90 9.76 -1.90 8.47
CA SER A 90 9.20 -3.22 8.78
C SER A 90 7.68 -3.17 8.78
N LEU A 91 7.06 -4.02 7.95
CA LEU A 91 5.61 -4.24 7.89
C LEU A 91 5.01 -4.66 9.23
N HIS A 92 5.82 -5.18 10.17
CA HIS A 92 5.36 -5.49 11.53
C HIS A 92 4.79 -4.26 12.26
N GLY A 93 5.25 -3.05 11.92
CA GLY A 93 4.70 -1.83 12.48
C GLY A 93 3.21 -1.61 12.16
N VAL A 94 2.74 -2.14 11.03
CA VAL A 94 1.32 -2.09 10.64
C VAL A 94 0.50 -2.97 11.57
N ALA A 95 0.94 -4.21 11.84
CA ALA A 95 0.22 -5.13 12.73
C ALA A 95 0.11 -4.63 14.18
N THR A 96 1.03 -3.79 14.64
CA THR A 96 0.96 -3.15 15.97
C THR A 96 -0.01 -1.96 16.02
N ALA A 97 -0.34 -1.37 14.87
CA ALA A 97 -1.17 -0.17 14.77
C ALA A 97 -2.67 -0.46 14.58
N ILE A 98 -3.05 -1.72 14.31
CA ILE A 98 -4.42 -2.20 14.11
C ILE A 98 -4.87 -3.07 15.28
#